data_AF-A0A2T2V8F8-F1
#
_entry.id   AF-A0A2T2V8F8-F1
#
_cell.length_a   1.000
_cell.length_b   1.000
_cell.length_c   1.000
_cell.angle_alpha   90.00
_cell.angle_beta   90.00
_cell.angle_gamma   90.00
#
_symmetry.space_group_name_H-M   'P 1'
#
loop_
_entity.id
_entity.type
_entity.pdbx_description
1 polymer ?
#
loop_
_entity_poly.entity_id
_entity_poly.type
_entity_poly.pdbx_seq_one_letter_code
_entity_poly.pdbx_strand_id
1 'polypeptide(L)' 'MELSEFIRLIENEFQDIASGSLTGDTSFDQIENWDSMHALILIARIEEEFGYTVTAQQLQEANTLTDLFETVKNNK' A
#
# COMPACT_ATOMS: atom_id res chain seq x y z
N MET A 1 -11.42 -0.94 -8.82
CA MET A 1 -10.64 -1.66 -7.82
C MET A 1 -11.39 -1.60 -6.51
N GLU A 2 -11.40 -2.73 -5.83
CA GLU A 2 -11.84 -2.83 -4.44
C GLU A 2 -10.62 -2.75 -3.52
N LEU A 3 -10.81 -2.28 -2.28
CA LEU A 3 -9.75 -2.22 -1.27
C LEU A 3 -9.09 -3.60 -1.04
N SER A 4 -9.89 -4.66 -1.15
CA SER A 4 -9.41 -6.04 -1.02
C SER A 4 -8.42 -6.47 -2.11
N GLU A 5 -8.55 -5.95 -3.33
CA GLU A 5 -7.60 -6.21 -4.42
C GLU A 5 -6.27 -5.49 -4.14
N PHE A 6 -6.34 -4.26 -3.64
CA PHE A 6 -5.18 -3.46 -3.26
C PHE A 6 -4.39 -4.10 -2.12
N ILE A 7 -5.08 -4.56 -1.07
CA ILE A 7 -4.46 -5.26 0.05
C ILE A 7 -3.76 -6.54 -0.44
N ARG A 8 -4.42 -7.33 -1.28
CA ARG A 8 -3.82 -8.56 -1.84
C ARG A 8 -2.57 -8.28 -2.67
N LEU A 9 -2.52 -7.17 -3.39
CA LEU A 9 -1.33 -6.78 -4.14
C LEU A 9 -0.14 -6.59 -3.19
N ILE A 10 -0.35 -5.91 -2.05
CA ILE A 10 0.69 -5.69 -1.04
C ILE A 10 1.13 -7.02 -0.42
N GLU A 11 0.17 -7.86 -0.01
CA GLU A 11 0.47 -9.17 0.59
C GLU A 11 1.20 -10.11 -0.37
N ASN A 12 0.98 -9.99 -1.68
CA ASN A 12 1.68 -10.79 -2.69
C ASN A 12 3.06 -10.23 -3.05
N GLU A 13 3.27 -8.93 -2.85
CA GLU A 13 4.54 -8.27 -3.18
C GLU A 13 5.63 -8.59 -2.16
N PHE A 14 5.26 -8.70 -0.89
CA PHE A 14 6.19 -8.87 0.22
C PHE A 14 6.08 -10.28 0.81
N GLN A 15 7.14 -11.09 0.68
CA GLN A 15 7.17 -12.47 1.19
C GLN A 15 7.00 -12.55 2.72
N ASP A 16 7.35 -11.48 3.43
CA ASP A 16 7.29 -11.39 4.88
C ASP A 16 5.87 -11.06 5.39
N ILE A 17 4.93 -10.76 4.49
CA ILE A 17 3.53 -10.47 4.81
C ILE A 17 2.68 -11.70 4.47
N ALA A 18 2.01 -12.27 5.48
CA ALA A 18 1.11 -13.39 5.25
C ALA A 18 -0.17 -12.94 4.52
N SER A 19 -0.65 -13.72 3.56
CA SER A 19 -1.92 -13.43 2.88
C SER A 19 -3.10 -13.47 3.86
N GLY A 20 -3.95 -12.45 3.82
CA GLY A 20 -5.06 -12.23 4.75
C GLY A 20 -4.63 -11.72 6.13
N SER A 21 -3.38 -11.29 6.32
CA SER A 21 -2.92 -10.69 7.58
C SER A 21 -3.21 -9.19 7.65
N LEU A 22 -3.34 -8.54 6.50
CA LEU A 22 -3.59 -7.11 6.41
C LEU A 22 -5.08 -6.81 6.27
N THR A 23 -5.50 -5.67 6.82
CA THR A 23 -6.86 -5.14 6.71
C THR A 23 -6.81 -3.68 6.31
N GLY A 24 -7.95 -3.11 5.89
CA GLY A 24 -8.04 -1.69 5.56
C GLY A 24 -7.60 -0.76 6.70
N ASP A 25 -7.83 -1.18 7.95
CA ASP A 25 -7.49 -0.41 9.15
C ASP A 25 -6.05 -0.64 9.62
N THR A 26 -5.31 -1.54 8.96
CA THR A 26 -3.91 -1.81 9.31
C THR A 26 -3.07 -0.59 8.98
N SER A 27 -2.30 -0.13 9.97
CA SER A 27 -1.34 0.95 9.78
C SER A 27 -0.01 0.43 9.25
N PHE A 28 0.69 1.22 8.44
CA PHE A 28 2.01 0.87 7.92
C PHE A 28 3.03 0.59 9.03
N ASP A 29 2.93 1.29 10.16
CA ASP A 29 3.80 1.07 11.32
C ASP A 29 3.56 -0.28 12.02
N GLN A 30 2.43 -0.93 11.75
CA GLN A 30 2.10 -2.26 12.27
C GLN A 30 2.61 -3.39 11.35
N ILE A 31 3.03 -3.05 10.13
CA ILE A 31 3.59 -4.02 9.20
C ILE A 31 5.02 -4.31 9.65
N GLU A 32 5.26 -5.58 9.98
CA GLU A 32 6.60 -6.03 10.39
C GLU A 32 7.61 -5.78 9.27
N ASN A 33 8.80 -5.28 9.63
CA ASN A 33 9.88 -4.91 8.71
C ASN A 33 9.54 -3.78 7.72
N TRP A 34 8.48 -3.00 7.94
CA TRP A 34 8.18 -1.84 7.11
C TRP A 34 9.29 -0.78 7.19
N ASP A 35 9.91 -0.48 6.05
CA ASP A 35 10.96 0.53 5.92
C ASP A 35 10.84 1.32 4.61
N SER A 36 11.78 2.25 4.39
CA SER A 36 11.80 3.07 3.17
C SER A 36 11.93 2.25 1.88
N MET A 37 12.54 1.06 1.92
CA MET A 37 12.66 0.20 0.75
C MET A 37 11.30 -0.39 0.39
N HIS A 38 10.54 -0.87 1.38
CA HIS A 38 9.16 -1.35 1.19
C HIS A 38 8.25 -0.26 0.62
N ALA A 39 8.36 0.95 1.15
CA ALA A 39 7.62 2.11 0.64
C ALA A 39 7.93 2.38 -0.84
N LEU A 40 9.20 2.35 -1.25
CA LEU A 40 9.60 2.57 -2.65
C LEU A 40 9.11 1.46 -3.58
N ILE A 41 9.21 0.20 -3.16
CA ILE A 41 8.70 -0.95 -3.92
C ILE A 41 7.19 -0.81 -4.09
N LEU A 42 6.45 -0.50 -3.02
CA LEU A 42 5.00 -0.32 -3.09
C LEU A 42 4.62 0.81 -4.05
N ILE A 43 5.29 1.96 -3.99
CA ILE A 43 5.06 3.08 -4.91
C ILE A 43 5.23 2.63 -6.37
N ALA A 44 6.34 1.95 -6.68
CA ALA A 44 6.64 1.47 -8.02
C ALA A 44 5.58 0.47 -8.51
N ARG A 45 5.10 -0.42 -7.64
CA ARG A 45 4.07 -1.42 -7.99
C ARG A 45 2.70 -0.81 -8.18
N ILE A 46 2.34 0.20 -7.39
CA ILE A 46 1.12 0.99 -7.60
C ILE A 46 1.19 1.73 -8.94
N GLU A 47 2.35 2.30 -9.29
CA GLU A 47 2.56 2.98 -10.56
C GLU A 47 2.45 2.00 -11.75
N GLU A 48 3.04 0.81 -11.64
CA GLU A 48 2.98 -0.23 -12.67
C GLU A 48 1.57 -0.78 -12.88
N GLU A 49 0.87 -1.13 -11.80
CA GLU A 49 -0.46 -1.76 -11.86
C GLU A 49 -1.58 -0.75 -12.15
N PHE A 50 -1.44 0.49 -11.67
CA PHE A 50 -2.53 1.47 -11.70
C PHE A 50 -2.23 2.73 -12.52
N GLY A 51 -0.99 2.90 -13.00
CA GLY A 51 -0.58 4.08 -13.77
C GLY A 51 -0.57 5.37 -12.94
N TYR A 52 -0.55 5.24 -11.61
CA TYR A 52 -0.59 6.38 -10.68
C TYR A 52 0.65 6.38 -9.79
N THR A 53 1.40 7.48 -9.80
CA THR A 53 2.58 7.66 -8.97
C THR A 53 2.18 8.21 -7.60
N VAL A 54 2.28 7.39 -6.55
CA VAL A 54 2.17 7.84 -5.16
C VAL A 54 3.50 8.44 -4.73
N THR A 55 3.48 9.63 -4.13
CA THR A 55 4.70 10.23 -3.57
C THR A 55 4.99 9.69 -2.16
N ALA A 56 6.25 9.69 -1.75
CA ALA A 56 6.64 9.32 -0.39
C ALA A 56 5.94 10.18 0.68
N GLN A 57 5.66 11.45 0.38
CA GLN A 57 4.89 12.33 1.26
C GLN A 57 3.44 11.84 1.42
N GLN A 58 2.75 11.52 0.33
CA GLN A 58 1.38 11.00 0.40
C GLN A 58 1.32 9.67 1.17
N LEU A 59 2.34 8.82 1.02
CA LEU A 59 2.42 7.57 1.77
C LEU A 59 2.68 7.80 3.26
N GLN A 60 3.44 8.84 3.64
CA GLN A 60 3.62 9.26 5.04
C GLN A 60 2.35 9.90 5.62
N GLU A 61 1.54 10.57 4.80
CA GLU A 61 0.26 11.16 5.21
C GLU A 61 -0.84 10.10 5.35
N ALA A 62 -0.72 8.98 4.63
CA ALA A 62 -1.60 7.83 4.75
C ALA A 62 -1.23 6.99 6.00
N ASN A 63 -2.12 6.98 7.00
CA ASN A 63 -1.85 6.23 8.23
C ASN A 63 -2.21 4.74 8.07
N THR A 64 -3.22 4.45 7.24
CA THR A 64 -3.76 3.11 7.01
C THR A 64 -3.74 2.72 5.52
N LEU A 65 -3.89 1.42 5.25
CA LEU A 65 -4.05 0.94 3.88
C LEU A 65 -5.29 1.54 3.18
N THR A 66 -6.35 1.82 3.93
CA THR A 66 -7.55 2.50 3.39
C THR A 66 -7.24 3.92 2.97
N ASP A 67 -6.50 4.68 3.79
CA ASP A 67 -6.13 6.07 3.46
C ASP A 67 -5.29 6.13 2.17
N LEU A 68 -4.34 5.20 2.04
CA LEU A 68 -3.52 5.10 0.84
C LEU A 68 -4.36 4.72 -0.39
N PHE A 69 -5.24 3.73 -0.24
CA PHE A 69 -6.16 3.32 -1.30
C PHE A 69 -7.07 4.46 -1.76
N GLU A 70 -7.63 5.23 -0.82
CA GLU A 70 -8.44 6.41 -1.13
C GLU A 70 -7.62 7.49 -1.85
N THR A 71 -6.36 7.67 -1.48
CA THR A 71 -5.44 8.58 -2.17
C THR A 71 -5.22 8.16 -3.62
N VAL A 72 -4.99 6.87 -3.86
CA VAL A 72 -4.84 6.31 -5.21
C VAL A 72 -6.14 6.44 -6.02
N LYS A 73 -7.30 6.22 -5.37
CA LYS A 73 -8.62 6.25 -6.01
C LYS A 73 -9.11 7.66 -6.33
N ASN A 74 -8.87 8.63 -5.45
CA ASN A 74 -9.36 10.01 -5.59
C ASN A 74 -8.54 10.83 -6.60
N ASN A 75 -7.33 10.41 -6.94
CA ASN A 75 -6.51 11.04 -7.97
C ASN A 75 -6.73 10.46 -9.39
N LYS A 76 -7.84 9.74 -9.60
CA LYS A 76 -8.30 9.24 -10.90
C LYS A 76 -9.35 10.15 -11.55
#